data_AF-A6FCL2-F1
#
_entry.id   AF-A6FCL2-F1
#
_cell.length_a   1.000
_cell.length_b   1.000
_cell.length_c   1.000
_cell.angle_alpha   90.00
_cell.angle_beta   90.00
_cell.angle_gamma   90.00
#
_symmetry.space_group_name_H-M   'P 1'
#
loop_
_entity.id
_entity.type
_entity.pdbx_description
1 polymer ?
#
loop_
_entity_poly.entity_id
_entity_poly.type
_entity_poly.pdbx_seq_one_letter_code
_entity_poly.pdbx_strand_id
1 'polypeptide(L)'
;MVCALLFSLLLQCISGLALAGLLDQLPLAEWWLTDNIFSLLESTHFFLADVLPMLVFMHVMAVICYKLKQKPLVLAMITGCQSHDSGFKPAYFVSSSRAFLVLVAAGLVTIAIVALSMV
;
A
#
# COMPACT_ATOMS: atom_id res chain seq x y z
N MET A 1 -3.85 -3.35 7.90
CA MET A 1 -3.59 -4.79 7.59
C MET A 1 -2.15 -5.18 7.90
N VAL A 2 -1.14 -4.50 7.33
CA VAL A 2 0.28 -4.79 7.62
C VAL A 2 0.61 -4.64 9.12
N CYS A 3 0.14 -3.58 9.79
CA CYS A 3 0.34 -3.43 11.24
C CYS A 3 -0.24 -4.59 12.05
N ALA A 4 -1.39 -5.15 11.62
CA ALA A 4 -2.00 -6.30 12.28
C ALA A 4 -1.18 -7.58 12.06
N LEU A 5 -0.62 -7.77 10.86
CA LEU A 5 0.32 -8.88 10.58
C LEU A 5 1.59 -8.78 11.43
N LEU A 6 2.19 -7.58 11.52
CA LEU A 6 3.38 -7.36 12.34
C LEU A 6 3.11 -7.60 13.83
N PHE A 7 1.98 -7.09 14.32
CA PHE A 7 1.57 -7.31 15.70
C PHE A 7 1.30 -8.79 16.00
N SER A 8 0.63 -9.49 15.08
CA SER A 8 0.38 -10.93 15.20
C SER A 8 1.68 -11.73 15.18
N LEU A 9 2.63 -11.40 14.28
CA LEU A 9 3.94 -12.06 14.26
C LEU A 9 4.73 -11.82 15.55
N LEU A 10 4.65 -10.61 16.12
CA LEU A 10 5.29 -10.29 17.39
C LEU A 10 4.69 -11.12 18.53
N LEU A 11 3.37 -11.23 18.61
CA LEU A 11 2.70 -12.08 19.61
C LEU A 11 2.99 -13.57 19.40
N GLN A 12 3.05 -14.05 18.15
CA GLN A 12 3.43 -15.43 17.83
C GLN A 12 4.85 -15.74 18.26
N CYS A 13 5.75 -14.79 18.06
CA CYS A 13 7.15 -14.90 18.46
C CYS A 13 7.27 -14.97 19.98
N ILE A 14 6.65 -14.03 20.72
CA ILE A 14 6.70 -14.01 22.19
C ILE A 14 6.12 -15.29 22.79
N SER A 15 4.95 -15.71 22.30
CA SER A 15 4.31 -16.95 22.76
C SER A 15 5.14 -18.19 22.43
N GLY A 16 5.72 -18.27 21.24
CA GLY A 16 6.59 -19.39 20.85
C GLY A 16 7.89 -19.42 21.65
N LEU A 17 8.45 -18.26 21.99
CA LEU A 17 9.63 -18.13 22.83
C LEU A 17 9.36 -18.66 24.25
N ALA A 18 8.15 -18.42 24.77
CA ALA A 18 7.73 -18.92 26.08
C ALA A 18 7.55 -20.45 26.04
N LEU A 19 6.85 -20.98 25.04
CA LEU A 19 6.65 -22.42 24.86
C LEU A 19 7.96 -23.19 24.62
N ALA A 20 8.97 -22.53 24.04
CA ALA A 20 10.30 -23.10 23.84
C ALA A 20 11.16 -23.12 25.13
N GLY A 21 10.65 -22.60 26.25
CA GLY A 21 11.36 -22.57 27.54
C GLY A 21 12.52 -21.58 27.61
N LEU A 22 12.62 -20.64 26.65
CA LEU A 22 13.68 -19.63 26.65
C LEU A 22 13.43 -18.54 27.69
N LEU A 23 12.15 -18.23 27.98
CA LEU A 23 11.76 -17.26 29.01
C LEU A 23 11.86 -17.81 30.43
N ASP A 24 11.83 -19.14 30.62
CA ASP A 24 11.93 -19.78 31.94
C ASP A 24 13.29 -19.55 32.62
N GLN A 25 14.34 -19.30 31.82
CA GLN A 25 15.70 -19.08 32.31
C GLN A 25 15.95 -17.63 32.78
N LEU A 26 14.96 -16.75 32.69
CA LEU A 26 15.12 -15.35 33.09
C LEU A 26 14.99 -15.17 34.62
N PRO A 27 15.83 -14.33 35.25
CA PRO A 27 15.62 -13.95 36.64
C PRO A 27 14.27 -13.24 36.74
N LEU A 28 13.40 -13.68 37.67
CA LEU A 28 11.99 -13.26 37.85
C LEU A 28 10.95 -14.00 36.99
N ALA A 29 11.33 -14.99 36.19
CA ALA A 29 10.39 -15.77 35.38
C ALA A 29 9.25 -16.38 36.23
N GLU A 30 9.54 -16.89 37.42
CA GLU A 30 8.52 -17.49 38.31
C GLU A 30 7.43 -16.49 38.78
N TRP A 31 7.72 -15.18 38.77
CA TRP A 31 6.74 -14.15 39.16
C TRP A 31 5.86 -13.69 37.99
N TRP A 32 6.35 -13.77 36.75
CA TRP A 32 5.64 -13.28 35.57
C TRP A 32 5.04 -14.40 34.70
N LEU A 33 5.65 -15.58 34.70
CA LEU A 33 5.25 -16.72 33.88
C LEU A 33 4.53 -17.77 34.73
N THR A 34 3.42 -17.37 35.33
CA THR A 34 2.54 -18.29 36.07
C THR A 34 1.83 -19.25 35.11
N ASP A 35 1.43 -20.44 35.58
CA ASP A 35 0.71 -21.46 34.81
C ASP A 35 -0.48 -20.93 33.99
N ASN A 36 -1.23 -19.97 34.54
CA ASN A 36 -2.35 -19.35 33.84
C ASN A 36 -1.90 -18.50 32.63
N ILE A 37 -0.80 -17.75 32.78
CA ILE A 37 -0.22 -16.96 31.70
C ILE A 37 0.37 -17.89 30.65
N PHE A 38 1.08 -18.95 31.07
CA PHE A 38 1.62 -19.95 30.15
C PHE A 38 0.52 -20.62 29.31
N SER A 39 -0.58 -21.03 29.94
CA SER A 39 -1.75 -21.62 29.25
C SER A 39 -2.41 -20.64 28.28
N LEU A 40 -2.48 -19.34 28.63
CA LEU A 40 -2.95 -18.29 27.72
C LEU A 40 -2.02 -18.10 26.52
N LEU A 41 -0.70 -18.11 26.74
CA LEU A 41 0.30 -18.00 25.67
C LEU A 41 0.22 -19.21 24.74
N GLU A 42 0.03 -20.42 25.27
CA GLU A 42 -0.17 -21.64 24.50
C GLU A 42 -1.40 -21.53 23.59
N SER A 43 -2.57 -21.23 24.17
CA SER A 43 -3.80 -21.08 23.40
C SER A 43 -3.69 -19.97 22.35
N THR A 44 -3.03 -18.86 22.69
CA THR A 44 -2.82 -17.74 21.76
C THR A 44 -1.89 -18.15 20.62
N HIS A 45 -0.82 -18.92 20.90
CA HIS A 45 0.14 -19.38 19.88
C HIS A 45 -0.51 -20.28 18.84
N PHE A 46 -1.35 -21.23 19.28
CA PHE A 46 -2.09 -22.09 18.37
C PHE A 46 -3.13 -21.30 17.56
N PHE A 47 -3.86 -20.40 18.21
CA PHE A 47 -4.82 -19.55 17.52
C PHE A 47 -4.16 -18.67 16.45
N LEU A 48 -3.03 -18.03 16.76
CA LEU A 48 -2.29 -17.23 15.79
C LEU A 48 -1.65 -18.09 14.70
N ALA A 49 -1.23 -19.33 14.99
CA ALA A 49 -0.71 -20.25 13.97
C ALA A 49 -1.75 -20.54 12.88
N ASP A 50 -3.03 -20.61 13.22
CA ASP A 50 -4.12 -20.80 12.26
C ASP A 50 -4.52 -19.50 11.53
N VAL A 51 -4.53 -18.38 12.27
CA VAL A 51 -5.00 -17.08 11.74
C VAL A 51 -3.95 -16.37 10.87
N LEU A 52 -2.65 -16.53 11.17
CA LEU A 52 -1.56 -15.90 10.41
C LEU A 52 -1.56 -16.30 8.93
N PRO A 53 -1.65 -17.58 8.55
CA PRO A 53 -1.78 -17.99 7.14
C PRO A 53 -2.96 -17.33 6.44
N MET A 54 -4.11 -17.21 7.12
CA MET A 54 -5.30 -16.56 6.57
C MET A 54 -5.07 -15.06 6.33
N LEU A 55 -4.45 -14.36 7.28
CA LEU A 55 -4.07 -12.95 7.15
C LEU A 55 -3.06 -12.74 6.01
N VAL A 56 -2.06 -13.61 5.89
CA VAL A 56 -1.07 -13.56 4.80
C VAL A 56 -1.76 -13.80 3.46
N PHE A 57 -2.63 -14.80 3.35
CA PHE A 57 -3.40 -15.06 2.14
C PHE A 57 -4.24 -13.84 1.74
N MET A 58 -4.97 -13.24 2.69
CA MET A 58 -5.74 -12.01 2.46
C MET A 58 -4.84 -10.86 2.02
N HIS A 59 -3.63 -10.72 2.59
CA HIS A 59 -2.64 -9.73 2.16
C HIS A 59 -2.27 -9.89 0.69
N VAL A 60 -1.85 -11.11 0.33
CA VAL A 60 -1.37 -11.44 -1.01
C VAL A 60 -2.50 -11.24 -2.02
N MET A 61 -3.73 -11.65 -1.69
CA MET A 61 -4.90 -11.41 -2.54
C MET A 61 -5.17 -9.92 -2.77
N ALA A 62 -5.03 -9.08 -1.73
CA ALA A 62 -5.14 -7.63 -1.90
C ALA A 62 -4.05 -7.10 -2.85
N VAL A 63 -2.80 -7.52 -2.68
CA VAL A 63 -1.67 -7.11 -3.54
C VAL A 63 -1.87 -7.54 -5.00
N ILE A 64 -2.35 -8.76 -5.23
CA ILE A 64 -2.69 -9.27 -6.57
C ILE A 64 -3.80 -8.41 -7.19
N CYS A 65 -4.88 -8.13 -6.45
CA CYS A 65 -5.99 -7.29 -6.92
C CYS A 65 -5.51 -5.87 -7.29
N TYR A 66 -4.61 -5.27 -6.50
CA TYR A 66 -4.00 -3.98 -6.84
C TYR A 66 -3.10 -4.05 -8.08
N LYS A 67 -2.37 -5.14 -8.26
CA LYS A 67 -1.55 -5.37 -9.46
C LYS A 67 -2.42 -5.50 -10.72
N LEU A 68 -3.56 -6.20 -10.65
CA LEU A 68 -4.53 -6.30 -11.75
C LEU A 68 -5.10 -4.93 -12.15
N LYS A 69 -5.19 -3.99 -11.19
CA LYS A 69 -5.57 -2.59 -11.43
C LYS A 69 -4.41 -1.70 -11.94
N GLN A 70 -3.34 -2.28 -12.48
CA GLN A 70 -2.18 -1.59 -13.06
C GLN A 70 -1.41 -0.68 -12.08
N LYS A 71 -1.57 -0.86 -10.75
CA LYS A 71 -0.78 -0.13 -9.76
C LYS A 71 0.48 -0.94 -9.43
N PRO A 72 1.71 -0.41 -9.64
CA PRO A 72 2.96 -1.15 -9.40
C PRO A 72 3.30 -1.21 -7.89
N LEU A 73 2.44 -1.86 -7.09
CA LEU A 73 2.64 -2.00 -5.65
C LEU A 73 3.73 -3.01 -5.30
N VAL A 74 3.80 -4.15 -6.00
CA VAL A 74 4.81 -5.18 -5.74
C VAL A 74 6.22 -4.63 -6.00
N LEU A 75 6.37 -3.83 -7.04
CA LEU A 75 7.65 -3.23 -7.41
C LEU A 75 8.09 -2.22 -6.35
N ALA A 76 7.14 -1.41 -5.83
CA ALA A 76 7.39 -0.49 -4.72
C ALA A 76 7.83 -1.21 -3.43
N MET A 77 7.38 -2.44 -3.18
CA MET A 77 7.80 -3.24 -2.02
C MET A 77 9.24 -3.77 -2.15
N ILE A 78 9.76 -3.96 -3.37
CA ILE A 78 11.14 -4.41 -3.62
C ILE A 78 12.08 -3.22 -3.73
N THR A 79 11.69 -2.17 -4.46
CA THR A 79 12.55 -1.01 -4.73
C THR A 79 12.47 0.05 -3.64
N GLY A 80 11.45 0.01 -2.78
CA GLY A 80 11.13 1.10 -1.84
C GLY A 80 10.58 2.35 -2.51
N CYS A 81 10.56 2.40 -3.84
CA CYS A 81 10.12 3.56 -4.62
C CYS A 81 8.79 3.24 -5.29
N GLN A 82 7.74 3.93 -4.87
CA GLN A 82 6.47 3.89 -5.58
C GLN A 82 6.52 4.89 -6.74
N SER A 83 6.51 4.38 -7.98
CA SER A 83 6.24 5.20 -9.15
C SER A 83 4.81 5.73 -9.02
N HIS A 84 4.68 6.95 -8.50
CA HIS A 84 3.45 7.69 -8.58
C HIS A 84 3.30 8.08 -10.05
N ASP A 85 2.38 7.44 -10.75
CA ASP A 85 1.90 7.96 -12.02
C ASP A 85 1.16 9.26 -11.66
N SER A 86 1.90 10.37 -11.57
CA SER A 86 1.30 11.69 -11.52
C SER A 86 0.53 11.81 -12.82
N GLY A 87 -0.79 11.57 -12.77
CA GLY A 87 -1.71 11.72 -13.91
C GLY A 87 -1.72 13.12 -14.53
N PHE A 88 -0.88 14.03 -14.05
CA PHE A 88 -0.36 15.13 -14.85
C PHE A 88 0.58 14.59 -15.93
N LYS A 89 -0.01 14.14 -17.04
CA LYS A 89 0.61 14.46 -18.33
C LYS A 89 0.57 15.99 -18.42
N PRO A 90 1.68 16.73 -18.24
CA PRO A 90 1.64 18.17 -18.47
C PRO A 90 1.11 18.35 -19.89
N ALA A 91 0.14 19.26 -20.07
CA ALA A 91 -0.29 19.63 -21.40
C ALA A 91 0.97 19.96 -22.21
N TYR A 92 1.27 19.13 -23.21
CA TYR A 92 2.47 19.29 -24.02
C TYR A 92 2.25 20.49 -24.92
N PHE A 93 2.64 21.67 -24.44
CA PHE A 93 2.75 22.87 -25.25
C PHE A 93 3.96 22.69 -26.17
N VAL A 94 3.71 22.18 -27.38
CA VAL A 94 4.75 21.93 -28.40
C VAL A 94 5.65 23.15 -28.59
N SER A 95 5.04 24.33 -28.76
CA SER A 95 5.72 25.61 -28.96
C SER A 95 4.70 26.75 -28.81
N SER A 96 5.06 27.78 -28.04
CA SER A 96 4.25 29.00 -27.88
C SER A 96 3.97 29.70 -29.22
N SER A 97 4.88 29.57 -30.20
CA SER A 97 4.69 30.10 -31.55
C SER A 97 3.57 29.39 -32.30
N ARG A 98 3.46 28.06 -32.18
CA ARG A 98 2.36 27.30 -32.79
C ARG A 98 1.02 27.62 -32.14
N ALA A 99 1.00 27.81 -30.82
CA ALA A 99 -0.21 28.23 -30.10
C ALA A 99 -0.68 29.64 -30.53
N PHE A 100 0.26 30.57 -30.74
CA PHE A 100 -0.05 31.92 -31.23
C PHE A 100 -0.62 31.89 -32.66
N LEU A 101 -0.05 31.08 -33.56
CA LEU A 101 -0.59 30.92 -34.92
C LEU A 101 -2.02 30.38 -34.93
N VAL A 102 -2.31 29.39 -34.07
CA VAL A 102 -3.67 28.84 -33.93
C VAL A 102 -4.64 29.91 -33.39
N LEU A 103 -4.22 30.74 -32.44
CA LEU A 103 -5.04 31.83 -31.91
C LEU A 103 -5.38 32.87 -32.99
N VAL A 104 -4.37 33.31 -33.76
CA VAL A 104 -4.56 34.28 -34.84
C VAL A 104 -5.47 33.70 -35.92
N ALA A 105 -5.23 32.45 -36.33
CA ALA A 105 -6.07 31.78 -37.33
C ALA A 105 -7.53 31.64 -36.86
N ALA A 106 -7.76 31.19 -35.62
CA ALA A 106 -9.09 31.08 -35.06
C ALA A 106 -9.79 32.45 -34.96
N GLY A 107 -9.06 33.50 -34.55
CA GLY A 107 -9.58 34.87 -34.46
C GLY A 107 -9.96 35.45 -35.82
N LEU A 108 -9.16 35.23 -36.87
CA LEU A 108 -9.50 35.66 -38.22
C LEU A 108 -10.74 34.94 -38.75
N VAL A 109 -10.89 33.65 -38.46
CA VAL A 109 -12.08 32.87 -38.85
C VAL A 109 -13.33 33.41 -38.16
N THR A 110 -13.30 33.67 -36.86
CA THR A 110 -14.45 34.26 -36.15
C THR A 110 -14.78 35.66 -36.66
N ILE A 111 -13.79 36.50 -36.94
CA ILE A 111 -14.01 37.83 -37.54
C ILE A 111 -14.66 37.70 -38.92
N ALA A 112 -14.18 36.79 -39.77
CA ALA A 112 -14.73 36.57 -41.10
C ALA A 112 -16.19 36.10 -41.05
N ILE A 113 -16.53 35.17 -40.15
CA ILE A 113 -17.91 34.70 -39.94
C ILE A 113 -18.80 35.86 -39.49
N VAL A 114 -18.36 36.64 -38.49
CA VAL A 114 -19.14 37.77 -37.96
C VAL A 114 -19.33 38.85 -39.04
N ALA A 115 -18.26 39.22 -39.75
CA ALA A 115 -18.33 40.23 -40.80
C ALA A 115 -19.26 39.81 -41.95
N LEU A 116 -19.20 38.54 -42.39
CA LEU A 116 -20.10 38.02 -43.42
C LEU A 116 -21.56 37.96 -42.94
N SER A 117 -21.80 37.73 -41.65
CA SER A 117 -23.16 37.73 -41.08
C SER A 117 -23.80 39.12 -40.95
N MET A 118 -23.01 40.19 -41.13
CA MET A 118 -23.47 41.58 -41.07
C MET A 118 -23.71 42.21 -42.46
N VAL A 119 -23.46 41.47 -43.54
CA VAL A 119 -23.73 41.84 -44.95
C VAL A 119 -24.99 41.12 -45.42
#